data_AF-A0A329LVI7-F1
#
_entry.id   AF-A0A329LVI7-F1
#
_cell.length_a   1.000
_cell.length_b   1.000
_cell.length_c   1.000
_cell.angle_alpha   90.00
_cell.angle_beta   90.00
_cell.angle_gamma   90.00
#
_symmetry.space_group_name_H-M   'P 1'
#
loop_
_entity.id
_entity.type
_entity.pdbx_description
1 polymer ?
#
loop_
_entity_poly.entity_id
_entity_poly.type
_entity_poly.pdbx_seq_one_letter_code
_entity_poly.pdbx_strand_id
1 'polypeptide(L)'
;MARIPAAIIDVDDTLVDARGRRIAQGIEFARRQYGAGRTIVVVTAREARLYRQTTRWLAMNLPVPFVGPFHRRNGDARPFAIVKQEIYRLLSERFDICAAIDDNPSVLAAWRQLGIPEVEAVPH
;
A
#
# COMPACT_ATOMS: atom_id res chain seq x y z
N MET A 1 -7.05 -0.04 -23.72
CA MET A 1 -5.61 -0.17 -23.41
C MET A 1 -5.46 -1.20 -22.30
N ALA A 2 -4.41 -2.02 -22.29
CA ALA A 2 -4.16 -2.96 -21.19
C ALA A 2 -3.79 -2.18 -19.91
N ARG A 3 -4.29 -2.64 -18.75
CA ARG A 3 -3.94 -2.06 -17.44
C ARG A 3 -2.49 -2.40 -17.07
N ILE A 4 -1.88 -1.56 -16.23
CA ILE A 4 -0.47 -1.72 -15.82
C ILE A 4 -0.39 -2.66 -14.61
N PRO A 5 0.37 -3.77 -14.65
CA PRO A 5 0.55 -4.64 -13.49
C PRO A 5 1.12 -3.88 -12.30
N ALA A 6 0.52 -4.06 -11.12
CA ALA A 6 0.91 -3.32 -9.92
C ALA A 6 0.72 -4.13 -8.63
N ALA A 7 1.43 -3.68 -7.59
CA ALA A 7 1.33 -4.20 -6.23
C ALA A 7 1.04 -3.06 -5.24
N ILE A 8 0.03 -3.25 -4.39
CA ILE A 8 -0.30 -2.30 -3.31
C ILE A 8 0.58 -2.59 -2.09
N ILE A 9 1.08 -1.53 -1.46
CA ILE A 9 1.87 -1.62 -0.23
C ILE A 9 1.34 -0.61 0.80
N ASP A 10 1.02 -1.09 1.99
CA ASP A 10 0.70 -0.26 3.14
C ASP A 10 1.93 0.39 3.81
N VAL A 11 1.73 1.41 4.64
CA VAL A 11 2.82 2.15 5.29
C VAL A 11 3.03 1.73 6.75
N ASP A 12 2.05 1.97 7.62
CA ASP A 12 2.23 1.83 9.08
C ASP A 12 2.19 0.36 9.46
N ASP A 13 3.16 -0.09 10.26
CA ASP A 13 3.33 -1.49 10.66
C ASP A 13 3.50 -2.48 9.49
N THR A 14 3.63 -1.96 8.25
CA THR A 14 3.96 -2.70 7.04
C THR A 14 5.34 -2.33 6.48
N LEU A 15 5.59 -1.03 6.23
CA LEU A 15 6.88 -0.50 5.79
C LEU A 15 7.68 0.09 6.93
N VAL A 16 7.00 0.68 7.93
CA VAL A 16 7.61 1.42 9.03
C VAL A 16 6.88 1.15 10.34
N ASP A 17 7.64 0.88 11.40
CA ASP A 17 7.08 0.72 12.75
C ASP A 17 6.82 2.07 13.43
N ALA A 18 6.15 2.04 14.59
CA ALA A 18 5.88 3.23 15.41
C ALA A 18 7.13 4.02 15.84
N ARG A 19 8.35 3.43 15.74
CA ARG A 19 9.63 4.09 16.05
C ARG A 19 10.31 4.67 14.80
N GLY A 20 9.67 4.59 13.63
CA GLY A 20 10.22 5.06 12.37
C GLY A 20 11.21 4.10 11.71
N ARG A 21 11.36 2.87 12.22
CA ARG A 21 12.30 1.87 11.70
C ARG A 21 11.65 1.10 10.56
N ARG A 22 12.43 0.77 9.53
CA ARG A 22 11.95 -0.05 8.40
C ARG A 22 11.57 -1.45 8.87
N ILE A 23 10.47 -1.96 8.36
CA ILE A 23 10.06 -3.35 8.52
C ILE A 23 10.58 -4.13 7.30
N ALA A 24 11.44 -5.11 7.55
CA ALA A 24 12.17 -5.82 6.48
C ALA A 24 11.23 -6.47 5.46
N GLN A 25 10.16 -7.10 5.95
CA GLN A 25 9.19 -7.81 5.11
C GLN A 25 8.53 -6.88 4.08
N GLY A 26 8.02 -5.70 4.48
CA GLY A 26 7.43 -4.75 3.53
C GLY A 26 8.42 -4.22 2.50
N ILE A 27 9.68 -4.00 2.90
CA ILE A 27 10.76 -3.57 1.98
C ILE A 27 11.09 -4.68 0.98
N GLU A 28 11.15 -5.93 1.43
CA GLU A 28 11.44 -7.08 0.59
C GLU A 28 10.28 -7.40 -0.36
N PHE A 29 9.03 -7.26 0.09
CA PHE A 29 7.85 -7.29 -0.76
C PHE A 29 7.96 -6.27 -1.90
N ALA A 30 8.28 -5.00 -1.58
CA ALA A 30 8.44 -3.97 -2.60
C ALA A 30 9.51 -4.33 -3.65
N ARG A 31 10.66 -4.86 -3.22
CA ARG A 31 11.72 -5.31 -4.12
C ARG A 31 11.29 -6.47 -5.00
N ARG A 32 10.65 -7.48 -4.42
CA ARG A 32 10.18 -8.68 -5.13
C ARG A 32 9.16 -8.32 -6.19
N GLN A 33 8.17 -7.50 -5.84
CA GLN A 33 7.11 -7.07 -6.75
C GLN A 33 7.65 -6.20 -7.89
N TYR A 34 8.54 -5.26 -7.57
CA TYR A 34 9.20 -4.43 -8.58
C TYR A 34 10.08 -5.26 -9.53
N GLY A 35 10.85 -6.20 -8.99
CA GLY A 35 11.67 -7.14 -9.78
C GLY A 35 10.83 -8.05 -10.69
N ALA A 36 9.57 -8.32 -10.32
CA ALA A 36 8.59 -9.02 -11.16
C ALA A 36 7.91 -8.11 -12.22
N GLY A 37 8.40 -6.88 -12.41
CA GLY A 37 7.88 -5.94 -13.40
C GLY A 37 6.58 -5.22 -12.99
N ARG A 38 6.19 -5.29 -11.71
CA ARG A 38 4.97 -4.64 -11.20
C ARG A 38 5.29 -3.22 -10.70
N THR A 39 4.39 -2.29 -10.99
CA THR A 39 4.45 -0.93 -10.42
C THR A 39 4.11 -0.99 -8.94
N ILE A 40 4.94 -0.38 -8.09
CA ILE A 40 4.64 -0.26 -6.67
C ILE A 40 3.69 0.90 -6.44
N VAL A 41 2.56 0.63 -5.78
CA VAL A 41 1.53 1.62 -5.47
C VAL A 41 1.37 1.70 -3.96
N VAL A 42 1.72 2.84 -3.36
CA VAL A 42 1.65 3.01 -1.91
C VAL A 42 0.28 3.55 -1.50
N VAL A 43 -0.43 2.85 -0.63
CA VAL A 43 -1.76 3.24 -0.13
C VAL A 43 -1.73 3.23 1.40
N THR A 44 -2.20 4.30 2.04
CA THR A 44 -2.12 4.42 3.51
C THR A 44 -3.42 4.93 4.12
N ALA A 45 -3.69 4.44 5.32
CA ALA A 45 -4.72 4.93 6.21
C ALA A 45 -4.42 6.32 6.82
N ARG A 46 -3.19 6.82 6.71
CA ARG A 46 -2.81 8.17 7.18
C ARG A 46 -3.66 9.25 6.51
N GLU A 47 -4.00 10.27 7.28
CA GLU A 47 -4.68 11.46 6.75
C GLU A 47 -3.81 12.24 5.77
N ALA A 48 -4.43 12.84 4.75
CA ALA A 48 -3.77 13.60 3.69
C ALA A 48 -2.86 14.73 4.18
N ARG A 49 -3.13 15.31 5.37
CA ARG A 49 -2.25 16.30 6.01
C ARG A 49 -0.83 15.76 6.27
N LEU A 50 -0.66 14.44 6.39
CA LEU A 50 0.63 13.76 6.58
C LEU A 50 1.35 13.46 5.25
N TYR A 51 0.78 13.82 4.10
CA TYR A 51 1.33 13.48 2.78
C TYR A 51 2.80 13.83 2.63
N ARG A 52 3.21 15.04 3.04
CA ARG A 52 4.62 15.48 2.92
C ARG A 52 5.56 14.65 3.80
N GLN A 53 5.14 14.31 5.01
CA GLN A 53 5.94 13.49 5.93
C GLN A 53 6.07 12.05 5.42
N THR A 54 4.96 11.44 5.02
CA THR A 54 4.93 10.08 4.46
C THR A 54 5.79 10.00 3.19
N THR A 55 5.62 10.94 2.26
CA THR A 55 6.39 10.97 1.00
C THR A 55 7.88 11.13 1.26
N ARG A 56 8.29 12.01 2.18
CA ARG A 56 9.69 12.18 2.55
C ARG A 56 10.27 10.88 3.12
N TRP A 57 9.55 10.19 3.99
CA TRP A 57 10.01 8.91 4.54
C TRP A 57 10.17 7.87 3.42
N LEU A 58 9.18 7.73 2.53
CA LEU A 58 9.23 6.80 1.40
C LEU A 58 10.43 7.08 0.48
N ALA A 59 10.66 8.34 0.11
CA ALA A 59 11.77 8.73 -0.75
C ALA A 59 13.16 8.39 -0.16
N MET A 60 13.28 8.41 1.16
CA MET A 60 14.54 8.08 1.86
C MET A 60 14.72 6.58 2.10
N ASN A 61 13.64 5.79 2.14
CA ASN A 61 13.66 4.45 2.71
C ASN A 61 13.21 3.33 1.76
N LEU A 62 12.34 3.63 0.78
CA LEU A 62 11.83 2.65 -0.16
C LEU A 62 12.83 2.52 -1.34
N PRO A 63 13.41 1.33 -1.56
CA PRO A 63 14.53 1.16 -2.50
C PRO A 63 14.08 1.03 -3.97
N VAL A 64 12.81 1.31 -4.29
CA VAL A 64 12.21 1.15 -5.61
C VAL A 64 11.29 2.33 -5.92
N PRO A 65 11.12 2.69 -7.21
CA PRO A 65 10.14 3.70 -7.62
C PRO A 65 8.72 3.30 -7.21
N PHE A 66 7.89 4.29 -6.87
CA PHE A 66 6.52 4.07 -6.47
C PHE A 66 5.58 5.15 -6.99
N VAL A 67 4.28 4.81 -7.07
CA VAL A 67 3.17 5.73 -7.34
C VAL A 67 2.42 5.99 -6.04
N GLY A 68 2.03 7.25 -5.82
CA GLY A 68 1.38 7.71 -4.58
C GLY A 68 2.36 8.51 -3.71
N PRO A 69 2.23 8.48 -2.37
CA PRO A 69 1.27 7.69 -1.58
C PRO A 69 -0.18 8.19 -1.62
N PHE A 70 -1.14 7.29 -1.82
CA PHE A 70 -2.57 7.60 -1.74
C PHE A 70 -3.04 7.56 -0.29
N HIS A 71 -3.52 8.70 0.20
CA HIS A 71 -3.89 8.90 1.60
C HIS A 71 -5.40 8.90 1.81
N ARG A 72 -5.80 8.68 3.05
CA ARG A 72 -7.14 8.99 3.52
C ARG A 72 -7.40 10.49 3.48
N ARG A 73 -8.63 10.91 3.17
CA ARG A 73 -9.06 12.30 3.32
C ARG A 73 -9.00 12.76 4.78
N ASN A 74 -8.61 14.02 5.01
CA ASN A 74 -8.63 14.60 6.36
C ASN A 74 -10.02 14.53 6.99
N GLY A 75 -10.08 14.14 8.27
CA GLY A 75 -11.33 14.01 9.04
C GLY A 75 -12.20 12.79 8.70
N ASP A 76 -11.76 11.91 7.81
CA ASP A 76 -12.48 10.66 7.52
C ASP A 76 -12.20 9.61 8.61
N ALA A 77 -13.25 9.26 9.35
CA ALA A 77 -13.22 8.32 10.46
C ALA A 77 -13.70 6.91 10.08
N ARG A 78 -13.98 6.65 8.79
CA ARG A 78 -14.44 5.32 8.34
C ARG A 78 -13.35 4.26 8.56
N PRO A 79 -13.73 2.97 8.68
CA PRO A 79 -12.78 1.88 8.84
C PRO A 79 -11.73 1.83 7.73
N PHE A 80 -10.52 1.38 8.06
CA PHE A 80 -9.37 1.40 7.15
C PHE A 80 -9.64 0.63 5.86
N ALA A 81 -10.30 -0.52 5.98
CA ALA A 81 -10.72 -1.34 4.85
C ALA A 81 -11.67 -0.59 3.89
N ILE A 82 -12.61 0.21 4.41
CA ILE A 82 -13.54 0.98 3.57
C ILE A 82 -12.79 2.05 2.78
N VAL A 83 -11.91 2.80 3.46
CA VAL A 83 -11.08 3.83 2.80
C VAL A 83 -10.19 3.21 1.73
N LYS A 84 -9.51 2.11 2.05
CA LYS A 84 -8.59 1.44 1.12
C LYS A 84 -9.31 0.79 -0.06
N GLN A 85 -10.52 0.23 0.13
CA GLN A 85 -11.37 -0.24 -0.98
C GLN A 85 -11.79 0.90 -1.91
N GLU A 86 -12.12 2.08 -1.38
CA GLU A 86 -12.46 3.26 -2.19
C GLU A 86 -11.26 3.70 -3.04
N ILE A 87 -10.07 3.77 -2.44
CA ILE A 87 -8.83 4.07 -3.18
C ILE A 87 -8.55 2.99 -4.23
N TYR A 88 -8.71 1.71 -3.90
CA TYR A 88 -8.52 0.60 -4.85
C TYR A 88 -9.41 0.74 -6.09
N ARG A 89 -10.69 1.11 -5.92
CA ARG A 89 -11.61 1.28 -7.07
C ARG A 89 -11.12 2.33 -8.06
N LEU A 90 -10.53 3.42 -7.58
CA LEU A 90 -9.95 4.44 -8.44
C LEU A 90 -8.66 3.94 -9.12
N LEU A 91 -7.83 3.21 -8.39
CA LEU A 91 -6.58 2.66 -8.92
C LEU A 91 -6.81 1.57 -9.97
N SER A 92 -7.84 0.75 -9.81
CA SER A 92 -8.12 -0.39 -10.69
C SER A 92 -8.59 0.02 -12.10
N GLU A 93 -8.93 1.29 -12.32
CA GLU A 93 -9.18 1.82 -13.66
C GLU A 93 -7.90 1.84 -14.52
N ARG A 94 -6.74 2.04 -13.89
CA ARG A 94 -5.44 2.14 -14.57
C ARG A 94 -4.54 0.94 -14.32
N PHE A 95 -4.61 0.36 -13.14
CA PHE A 95 -3.71 -0.69 -12.69
C PHE A 95 -4.39 -2.06 -12.63
N ASP A 96 -3.65 -3.09 -13.01
CA ASP A 96 -4.00 -4.47 -12.73
C ASP A 96 -3.33 -4.86 -11.41
N ILE A 97 -4.07 -4.77 -10.30
CA ILE A 97 -3.53 -5.01 -8.97
C ILE A 97 -3.39 -6.51 -8.74
N CYS A 98 -2.17 -7.02 -8.93
CA CYS A 98 -1.87 -8.46 -8.83
C CYS A 98 -1.40 -8.89 -7.43
N ALA A 99 -0.97 -7.93 -6.59
CA ALA A 99 -0.47 -8.21 -5.26
C ALA A 99 -0.80 -7.09 -4.26
N ALA A 100 -0.88 -7.43 -2.97
CA ALA A 100 -1.04 -6.49 -1.87
C ALA A 100 -0.35 -6.99 -0.59
N ILE A 101 0.16 -6.06 0.22
CA ILE A 101 0.66 -6.33 1.58
C ILE A 101 0.10 -5.31 2.58
N ASP A 102 -0.32 -5.80 3.74
CA ASP A 102 -0.90 -5.02 4.84
C ASP A 102 -0.65 -5.74 6.18
N ASP A 103 -0.63 -5.01 7.28
CA ASP A 103 -0.62 -5.55 8.63
C ASP A 103 -2.06 -5.79 9.16
N ASN A 104 -3.04 -5.02 8.64
CA ASN A 104 -4.37 -4.95 9.21
C ASN A 104 -5.27 -6.11 8.73
N PRO A 105 -5.80 -6.97 9.64
CA PRO A 105 -6.60 -8.13 9.25
C PRO A 105 -7.87 -7.79 8.45
N SER A 106 -8.55 -6.68 8.77
CA SER A 106 -9.76 -6.26 8.04
C SER A 106 -9.43 -5.77 6.63
N VAL A 107 -8.28 -5.13 6.44
CA VAL A 107 -7.80 -4.71 5.13
C VAL A 107 -7.35 -5.91 4.31
N LEU A 108 -6.63 -6.86 4.91
CA LEU A 108 -6.23 -8.11 4.26
C LEU A 108 -7.46 -8.92 3.79
N ALA A 109 -8.51 -9.00 4.60
CA ALA A 109 -9.77 -9.62 4.21
C ALA A 109 -10.41 -8.89 3.01
N ALA A 110 -10.40 -7.56 3.01
CA ALA A 110 -10.89 -6.75 1.89
C ALA A 110 -10.10 -6.99 0.60
N TRP A 111 -8.77 -7.06 0.66
CA TRP A 111 -7.91 -7.39 -0.49
C TRP A 111 -8.24 -8.75 -1.09
N ARG A 112 -8.44 -9.77 -0.25
CA ARG A 112 -8.87 -11.10 -0.71
C ARG A 112 -10.26 -11.09 -1.33
N GLN A 113 -11.21 -10.36 -0.73
CA GLN A 113 -12.57 -10.22 -1.27
C GLN A 113 -12.61 -9.50 -2.62
N LEU A 114 -11.69 -8.58 -2.85
CA LEU A 114 -11.51 -7.91 -4.15
C LEU A 114 -10.83 -8.79 -5.21
N GLY A 115 -10.43 -10.01 -4.85
CA GLY A 115 -9.83 -10.97 -5.77
C GLY A 115 -8.36 -10.69 -6.10
N ILE A 116 -7.63 -9.95 -5.25
CA ILE A 116 -6.20 -9.75 -5.44
C ILE A 116 -5.48 -11.11 -5.31
N PRO A 117 -4.75 -11.58 -6.33
CA PRO A 117 -4.18 -12.94 -6.34
C PRO A 117 -3.14 -13.22 -5.24
N GLU A 118 -2.24 -12.27 -4.99
CA GLU A 118 -1.17 -12.40 -3.99
C GLU A 118 -1.43 -11.43 -2.82
N VAL A 119 -1.87 -11.93 -1.66
CA VAL A 119 -2.09 -11.10 -0.46
C VAL A 119 -1.20 -11.58 0.68
N GLU A 120 -0.21 -10.76 1.03
CA GLU A 120 0.74 -11.02 2.11
C GLU A 120 0.35 -10.26 3.38
N ALA A 121 0.50 -10.90 4.54
CA ALA A 121 0.25 -10.29 5.84
C ALA A 121 1.57 -10.00 6.55
N VAL A 122 1.71 -8.82 7.16
CA VAL A 122 2.78 -8.55 8.12
C VAL A 122 2.30 -8.94 9.53
N PRO A 123 2.95 -9.89 10.22
CA PRO A 123 2.56 -10.27 11.56
C PRO A 123 2.98 -9.20 12.58
N HIS A 124 2.18 -9.08 13.65
CA HIS A 124 2.44 -8.23 14.82
C HIS A 124 3.14 -9.01 15.94
#